data_AF-A0A4Z1K3D9-F1
#
_entry.id   AF-A0A4Z1K3D9-F1
#
_cell.length_a   1.000
_cell.length_b   1.000
_cell.length_c   1.000
_cell.angle_alpha   90.00
_cell.angle_beta   90.00
_cell.angle_gamma   90.00
#
_symmetry.space_group_name_H-M   'P 1'
#
loop_
_entity.id
_entity.type
_entity.pdbx_description
1 polymer ?
#
loop_
_entity_poly.entity_id
_entity_poly.type
_entity_poly.pdbx_seq_one_letter_code
_entity_poly.pdbx_strand_id
1 'polypeptide(L)'
;MRLKLVSNVPITFEREFDFAEAPSNFTNQRWNSLFPLNDGFFEHLDVGPDPVTFAVFHQLHCLDGIRHAYWLIRNGNHSEGGNSSHAENSANARVQHCLEYLRQSLMCTADTTVEPVGRGSKGKAIVQGFGTQHLCKDFHQLIEWTSQWENPFEKIE
;
A
#
# COMPACT_ATOMS: atom_id res chain seq x y z
N MET A 1 -6.45 -14.43 -18.07
CA MET A 1 -5.28 -15.11 -18.66
C MET A 1 -4.08 -14.81 -17.75
N ARG A 2 -3.41 -15.83 -17.17
CA ARG A 2 -2.20 -15.58 -16.35
C ARG A 2 -1.01 -15.48 -17.28
N LEU A 3 -0.44 -14.30 -17.41
CA LEU A 3 0.95 -14.18 -17.77
C LEU A 3 1.73 -14.74 -16.57
N LYS A 4 2.57 -15.78 -16.76
CA LYS A 4 3.59 -16.13 -15.77
C LYS A 4 4.61 -14.98 -15.75
N LEU A 5 4.27 -13.90 -15.04
CA LEU A 5 5.00 -12.64 -15.10
C LEU A 5 6.34 -12.75 -14.37
N VAL A 6 6.33 -13.33 -13.16
CA VAL A 6 7.49 -13.35 -12.26
C VAL A 6 7.49 -14.62 -11.38
N SER A 7 8.68 -14.99 -10.90
CA SER A 7 8.91 -16.08 -9.95
C SER A 7 8.81 -15.59 -8.50
N ASN A 8 8.47 -16.49 -7.58
CA ASN A 8 8.52 -16.18 -6.14
C ASN A 8 9.97 -16.18 -5.65
N VAL A 9 10.32 -15.23 -4.79
CA VAL A 9 11.62 -15.14 -4.11
C VAL A 9 11.42 -14.97 -2.61
N PRO A 10 12.26 -15.58 -1.75
CA PRO A 10 12.18 -15.36 -0.32
C PRO A 10 12.67 -13.96 0.03
N ILE A 11 11.89 -13.22 0.84
CA ILE A 11 12.24 -11.89 1.36
C ILE A 11 11.96 -11.89 2.86
N THR A 12 12.92 -11.37 3.63
CA THR A 12 12.73 -11.06 5.06
C THR A 12 12.41 -9.58 5.18
N PHE A 13 11.39 -9.23 5.97
CA PHE A 13 11.03 -7.83 6.16
C PHE A 13 12.00 -7.16 7.11
N GLU A 14 12.63 -6.10 6.64
CA GLU A 14 13.53 -5.23 7.40
C GLU A 14 12.95 -3.83 7.40
N ARG A 15 12.84 -3.19 8.57
CA ARG A 15 12.19 -1.89 8.67
C ARG A 15 13.02 -0.81 7.96
N GLU A 16 12.46 -0.22 6.91
CA GLU A 16 13.03 0.96 6.24
C GLU A 16 12.28 2.23 6.69
N PHE A 17 12.90 3.03 7.56
CA PHE A 17 12.24 4.19 8.16
C PHE A 17 11.81 5.24 7.13
N ASP A 18 12.61 5.44 6.08
CA ASP A 18 12.41 6.50 5.08
C ASP A 18 11.04 6.46 4.37
N PHE A 19 10.44 5.27 4.24
CA PHE A 19 9.15 5.10 3.58
C PHE A 19 7.96 5.52 4.44
N ALA A 20 8.13 5.59 5.76
CA ALA A 20 7.09 6.00 6.69
C ALA A 20 7.18 7.46 7.13
N GLU A 21 8.30 8.12 6.85
CA GLU A 21 8.59 9.50 7.22
C GLU A 21 7.76 10.54 6.45
N ALA A 22 7.79 11.78 6.95
CA ALA A 22 7.08 12.90 6.37
C ALA A 22 7.45 13.13 4.89
N PRO A 23 6.50 13.60 4.05
CA PRO A 23 6.81 13.97 2.67
C PRO A 23 7.93 15.01 2.58
N SER A 24 8.96 14.66 1.83
CA SER A 24 10.12 15.49 1.50
C SER A 24 10.63 15.10 0.12
N ASN A 25 11.55 15.86 -0.46
CA ASN A 25 12.16 15.47 -1.73
C ASN A 25 12.80 14.07 -1.66
N PHE A 26 13.45 13.75 -0.54
CA PHE A 26 14.09 12.44 -0.34
C PHE A 26 13.06 11.30 -0.20
N THR A 27 12.11 11.44 0.72
CA THR A 27 11.12 10.37 0.99
C THR A 27 10.19 10.16 -0.20
N ASN A 28 9.80 11.23 -0.91
CA ASN A 28 8.99 11.10 -2.12
C ASN A 28 9.77 10.43 -3.26
N GLN A 29 11.09 10.68 -3.39
CA GLN A 29 11.92 9.95 -4.35
C GLN A 29 12.03 8.46 -4.01
N ARG A 30 12.10 8.10 -2.72
CA ARG A 30 12.06 6.69 -2.29
C ARG A 30 10.76 6.03 -2.74
N TRP A 31 9.62 6.67 -2.52
CA TRP A 31 8.32 6.18 -3.00
C TRP A 31 8.25 6.06 -4.52
N ASN A 32 8.67 7.09 -5.25
CA ASN A 32 8.71 7.05 -6.72
C ASN A 32 9.59 5.92 -7.26
N SER A 33 10.66 5.52 -6.55
CA SER A 33 11.53 4.42 -6.96
C SER A 33 10.88 3.03 -6.90
N LEU A 34 9.72 2.90 -6.28
CA LEU A 34 8.95 1.64 -6.24
C LEU A 34 8.17 1.39 -7.53
N PHE A 35 8.01 2.41 -8.37
CA PHE A 35 7.20 2.34 -9.58
C PHE A 35 8.10 2.17 -10.82
N PRO A 36 7.67 1.37 -11.80
CA PRO A 36 8.20 1.47 -13.15
C PRO A 36 7.98 2.88 -13.73
N LEU A 37 8.56 3.13 -14.91
CA LEU A 37 8.23 4.32 -15.68
C LEU A 37 6.70 4.44 -15.87
N ASN A 38 6.22 5.68 -15.99
CA ASN A 38 4.79 6.00 -16.14
C ASN A 38 3.92 5.52 -14.97
N ASP A 39 4.43 5.57 -13.74
CA ASP A 39 3.69 5.24 -12.51
C ASP A 39 3.13 3.79 -12.49
N GLY A 40 3.73 2.88 -13.26
CA GLY A 40 3.26 1.50 -13.38
C GLY A 40 2.08 1.31 -14.34
N PHE A 41 1.78 2.30 -15.19
CA PHE A 41 0.85 2.14 -16.31
C PHE A 41 1.54 1.49 -17.51
N PHE A 42 0.85 0.54 -18.15
CA PHE A 42 1.35 -0.16 -19.33
C PHE A 42 0.22 -0.52 -20.30
N GLU A 43 0.61 -0.85 -21.53
CA GLU A 43 -0.28 -1.38 -22.57
C GLU A 43 0.20 -2.81 -22.90
N HIS A 44 -0.74 -3.74 -23.12
CA HIS A 44 -0.42 -5.12 -23.47
C HIS A 44 -1.47 -5.69 -24.40
N LEU A 45 -1.04 -6.21 -25.56
CA LEU A 45 -1.93 -6.67 -26.63
C LEU A 45 -2.95 -7.72 -26.18
N ASP A 46 -2.55 -8.63 -25.28
CA ASP A 46 -3.44 -9.67 -24.75
C ASP A 46 -4.48 -9.16 -23.73
N VAL A 47 -4.29 -7.95 -23.20
CA VAL A 47 -5.20 -7.33 -22.24
C VAL A 47 -6.22 -6.46 -22.97
N GLY A 48 -5.76 -5.65 -23.93
CA GLY A 48 -6.59 -4.74 -24.70
C GLY A 48 -5.83 -3.52 -25.19
N PRO A 49 -6.51 -2.64 -25.95
CA PRO A 49 -5.89 -1.43 -26.52
C PRO A 49 -5.74 -0.29 -25.50
N ASP A 50 -6.44 -0.35 -24.37
CA ASP A 50 -6.44 0.72 -23.37
C ASP A 50 -5.31 0.51 -22.34
N PRO A 51 -4.75 1.60 -21.78
CA PRO A 51 -3.79 1.51 -20.69
C PRO A 51 -4.37 0.81 -19.46
N VAL A 52 -3.53 0.03 -18.79
CA VAL A 52 -3.85 -0.70 -17.57
C VAL A 52 -2.75 -0.54 -16.52
N THR A 53 -3.02 -0.99 -15.31
CA THR A 53 -2.00 -1.15 -14.26
C THR A 53 -2.17 -2.48 -13.54
N PHE A 54 -1.14 -2.92 -12.82
CA PHE A 54 -1.30 -3.98 -11.84
C PHE A 54 -1.81 -3.38 -10.51
N ALA A 55 -2.73 -4.08 -9.86
CA ALA A 55 -3.33 -3.66 -8.60
C ALA A 55 -2.29 -3.28 -7.53
N VAL A 56 -1.14 -3.97 -7.46
CA VAL A 56 -0.04 -3.61 -6.52
C VAL A 56 0.44 -2.17 -6.68
N PHE A 57 0.54 -1.63 -7.89
CA PHE A 57 0.98 -0.25 -8.10
C PHE A 57 -0.10 0.74 -7.64
N HIS A 58 -1.36 0.45 -7.94
CA HIS A 58 -2.46 1.25 -7.43
C HIS A 58 -2.54 1.20 -5.88
N GLN A 59 -2.36 0.04 -5.27
CA GLN A 59 -2.32 -0.14 -3.82
C GLN A 59 -1.18 0.66 -3.17
N LEU A 60 0.03 0.61 -3.74
CA LEU A 60 1.17 1.41 -3.27
C LEU A 60 0.90 2.92 -3.43
N HIS A 61 0.32 3.35 -4.55
CA HIS A 61 -0.08 4.74 -4.77
C HIS A 61 -1.07 5.22 -3.70
N CYS A 62 -2.09 4.41 -3.39
CA CYS A 62 -3.04 4.72 -2.32
C CYS A 62 -2.36 4.78 -0.95
N LEU A 63 -1.44 3.86 -0.65
CA LEU A 63 -0.71 3.85 0.62
C LEU A 63 0.17 5.10 0.77
N ASP A 64 0.80 5.57 -0.30
CA ASP A 64 1.53 6.84 -0.29
C ASP A 64 0.59 8.04 -0.08
N GLY A 65 -0.59 8.03 -0.71
CA GLY A 65 -1.63 9.02 -0.46
C GLY A 65 -2.06 9.09 1.02
N ILE A 66 -2.20 7.93 1.68
CA ILE A 66 -2.47 7.84 3.12
C ILE A 66 -1.31 8.43 3.93
N ARG A 67 -0.06 8.12 3.58
CA ARG A 67 1.12 8.71 4.22
C ARG A 67 1.09 10.24 4.13
N HIS A 68 0.84 10.79 2.93
CA HIS A 68 0.72 12.23 2.75
C HIS A 68 -0.39 12.86 3.61
N ALA A 69 -1.58 12.26 3.63
CA ALA A 69 -2.70 12.75 4.44
C ALA A 69 -2.40 12.70 5.95
N TYR A 70 -1.78 11.61 6.43
CA TYR A 70 -1.37 11.45 7.81
C TYR A 70 -0.44 12.59 8.27
N TRP A 71 0.61 12.85 7.50
CA TRP A 71 1.59 13.88 7.84
C TRP A 71 1.05 15.30 7.70
N LEU A 72 0.14 15.55 6.74
CA LEU A 72 -0.55 16.83 6.62
C LEU A 72 -1.36 17.14 7.88
N ILE A 73 -2.15 16.16 8.37
CA ILE A 73 -2.97 16.32 9.57
C ILE A 73 -2.08 16.46 10.81
N ARG A 74 -1.07 15.59 10.94
CA ARG A 74 -0.14 15.63 12.08
C ARG A 74 0.57 16.98 12.17
N ASN A 75 1.17 17.44 11.08
CA ASN A 75 1.90 18.71 11.08
C ASN A 75 0.98 19.91 11.25
N GLY A 76 -0.24 19.87 10.70
CA GLY A 76 -1.24 20.91 10.91
C GLY A 76 -1.78 21.00 12.34
N ASN A 77 -1.70 19.91 13.10
CA ASN A 77 -2.16 19.84 14.49
C ASN A 77 -1.05 20.18 15.52
N HIS A 78 0.20 20.27 15.10
CA HIS A 78 1.32 20.75 15.91
C HIS A 78 1.60 22.22 15.57
N SER A 79 1.06 23.16 16.36
CA SER A 79 1.54 24.55 16.34
C SER A 79 3.04 24.59 16.65
N GLU A 80 3.80 25.48 15.99
CA GLU A 80 5.28 25.62 15.98
C GLU A 80 6.01 25.75 17.34
N GLY A 81 5.35 25.49 18.48
CA GLY A 81 5.96 25.55 19.82
C GLY A 81 5.48 24.49 20.83
N GLY A 82 4.73 23.46 20.41
CA GLY A 82 4.22 22.44 21.32
C GLY A 82 5.09 21.18 21.35
N ASN A 83 5.72 20.87 22.51
CA ASN A 83 6.33 19.56 22.74
C ASN A 83 5.28 18.47 22.56
N SER A 84 5.53 17.51 21.66
CA SER A 84 4.64 16.36 21.47
C SER A 84 4.57 15.51 22.73
N SER A 85 3.37 15.09 23.11
CA SER A 85 3.20 14.23 24.29
C SER A 85 3.78 12.83 24.05
N HIS A 86 4.12 12.11 25.13
CA HIS A 86 4.55 10.70 25.00
C HIS A 86 3.52 9.84 24.25
N ALA A 87 2.22 10.06 24.47
CA ALA A 87 1.15 9.35 23.77
C ALA A 87 1.14 9.65 22.27
N GLU A 88 1.38 10.89 21.85
CA GLU A 88 1.49 11.30 20.45
C GLU A 88 2.71 10.67 19.76
N ASN A 89 3.86 10.64 20.44
CA ASN A 89 5.07 10.02 19.92
C ASN A 89 4.88 8.51 19.74
N SER A 90 4.24 7.83 20.69
CA SER A 90 3.89 6.40 20.57
C SER A 90 2.85 6.14 19.49
N ALA A 91 1.89 7.05 19.26
CA ALA A 91 0.96 6.93 18.15
C ALA A 91 1.67 7.09 16.79
N ASN A 92 2.60 8.04 16.67
CA ASN A 92 3.40 8.24 15.46
C ASN A 92 4.24 7.02 15.11
N ALA A 93 5.00 6.49 16.08
CA ALA A 93 5.82 5.31 15.87
C ALA A 93 4.98 4.08 15.42
N ARG A 94 3.75 3.94 15.94
CA ARG A 94 2.81 2.89 15.52
C ARG A 94 2.34 3.09 14.07
N VAL A 95 1.93 4.30 13.69
CA VAL A 95 1.51 4.58 12.31
C VAL A 95 2.67 4.36 11.33
N GLN A 96 3.86 4.84 11.67
CA GLN A 96 5.04 4.63 10.85
C GLN A 96 5.37 3.15 10.67
N HIS A 97 5.30 2.36 11.75
CA HIS A 97 5.45 0.92 11.68
C HIS A 97 4.43 0.26 10.74
N CYS A 98 3.15 0.62 10.87
CA CYS A 98 2.09 0.06 10.05
C CYS A 98 2.23 0.42 8.57
N LEU A 99 2.55 1.68 8.25
CA LEU A 99 2.78 2.11 6.87
C LEU A 99 3.89 1.29 6.21
N GLU A 100 5.01 1.12 6.92
CA GLU A 100 6.15 0.39 6.39
C GLU A 100 5.88 -1.12 6.27
N TYR A 101 5.21 -1.71 7.26
CA TYR A 101 4.81 -3.11 7.22
C TYR A 101 3.82 -3.40 6.08
N LEU A 102 2.84 -2.52 5.88
CA LEU A 102 1.87 -2.64 4.79
C LEU A 102 2.55 -2.49 3.43
N ARG A 103 3.48 -1.53 3.26
CA ARG A 103 4.25 -1.37 2.02
C ARG A 103 4.98 -2.65 1.64
N GLN A 104 5.72 -3.25 2.57
CA GLN A 104 6.43 -4.50 2.33
C GLN A 104 5.48 -5.68 2.09
N SER A 105 4.34 -5.72 2.80
CA SER A 105 3.30 -6.74 2.59
C SER A 105 2.73 -6.67 1.17
N LEU A 106 2.40 -5.47 0.68
CA LEU A 106 1.89 -5.25 -0.67
C LEU A 106 2.92 -5.68 -1.73
N MET A 107 4.21 -5.37 -1.54
CA MET A 107 5.28 -5.80 -2.45
C MET A 107 5.51 -7.31 -2.42
N CYS A 108 5.42 -7.94 -1.24
CA CYS A 108 5.62 -9.37 -1.05
C CYS A 108 4.53 -10.20 -1.73
N THR A 109 3.27 -9.77 -1.63
CA THR A 109 2.12 -10.47 -2.23
C THR A 109 1.70 -9.91 -3.58
N ALA A 110 2.49 -8.98 -4.15
CA ALA A 110 2.21 -8.15 -5.31
C ALA A 110 1.02 -8.63 -6.16
N ASP A 111 -0.13 -7.99 -5.95
CA ASP A 111 -1.35 -8.32 -6.67
C ASP A 111 -1.19 -7.93 -8.16
N THR A 112 -1.08 -8.96 -9.00
CA THR A 112 -0.93 -8.85 -10.47
C THR A 112 -2.27 -8.84 -11.20
N THR A 113 -3.37 -8.61 -10.48
CA THR A 113 -4.67 -8.31 -11.08
C THR A 113 -4.55 -7.07 -11.97
N VAL A 114 -5.05 -7.16 -13.20
CA VAL A 114 -4.99 -6.08 -14.19
C VAL A 114 -6.20 -5.17 -13.99
N GLU A 115 -5.96 -3.92 -13.63
CA GLU A 115 -6.97 -2.90 -13.42
C GLU A 115 -7.02 -1.93 -14.60
N PRO A 116 -8.21 -1.62 -15.15
CA PRO A 116 -8.35 -0.69 -16.26
C PRO A 116 -8.08 0.76 -15.82
N VAL A 117 -7.35 1.51 -16.64
CA VAL A 117 -7.15 2.95 -16.44
C VAL A 117 -8.30 3.71 -17.11
N GLY A 118 -9.15 4.31 -16.30
CA GLY A 118 -10.21 5.21 -16.75
C GLY A 118 -9.72 6.64 -16.96
N ARG A 119 -10.60 7.47 -17.53
CA ARG A 119 -10.38 8.93 -17.65
C ARG A 119 -11.23 9.68 -16.64
N GLY A 120 -10.54 10.40 -15.76
CA GLY A 120 -11.15 11.32 -14.82
C GLY A 120 -11.53 12.67 -15.42
N SER A 121 -12.09 13.51 -14.55
CA SER A 121 -12.31 14.92 -14.85
C SER A 121 -11.00 15.57 -15.30
N LYS A 122 -11.05 16.39 -16.36
CA LYS A 122 -9.89 17.06 -16.97
C LYS A 122 -8.85 16.12 -17.63
N GLY A 123 -9.23 14.88 -17.95
CA GLY A 123 -8.37 13.96 -18.71
C GLY A 123 -7.26 13.28 -17.91
N LYS A 124 -7.30 13.37 -16.57
CA LYS A 124 -6.35 12.67 -15.70
C LYS A 124 -6.64 11.17 -15.69
N ALA A 125 -5.61 10.33 -15.74
CA ALA A 125 -5.75 8.89 -15.51
C ALA A 125 -6.35 8.63 -14.12
N ILE A 126 -7.35 7.74 -14.04
CA ILE A 126 -7.94 7.30 -12.78
C ILE A 126 -8.04 5.78 -12.80
N VAL A 127 -7.55 5.15 -11.74
CA VAL A 127 -7.77 3.73 -11.45
C VAL A 127 -8.74 3.65 -10.28
N GLN A 128 -9.83 2.89 -10.43
CA GLN A 128 -10.79 2.71 -9.34
C GLN A 128 -10.53 1.43 -8.55
N GLY A 129 -10.01 0.38 -9.20
CA GLY A 129 -9.85 -0.97 -8.64
C GLY A 129 -11.17 -1.72 -8.45
N PHE A 130 -12.23 -1.04 -8.02
CA PHE A 130 -13.55 -1.63 -7.82
C PHE A 130 -14.17 -2.18 -9.11
N GLY A 131 -14.86 -3.32 -8.99
CA GLY A 131 -15.47 -4.03 -10.12
C GLY A 131 -14.48 -4.92 -10.90
N THR A 132 -13.18 -4.86 -10.57
CA THR A 132 -12.17 -5.79 -11.09
C THR A 132 -12.14 -7.05 -10.24
N GLN A 133 -12.03 -8.22 -10.88
CA GLN A 133 -11.93 -9.48 -10.15
C GLN A 133 -10.48 -9.74 -9.71
N HIS A 134 -10.27 -9.88 -8.40
CA HIS A 134 -9.00 -10.28 -7.80
C HIS A 134 -8.99 -11.76 -7.44
N LEU A 135 -7.80 -12.36 -7.36
CA LEU A 135 -7.62 -13.72 -6.87
C LEU A 135 -7.01 -13.71 -5.47
N CYS A 136 -7.87 -13.67 -4.47
CA CYS A 136 -7.47 -13.62 -3.07
C CYS A 136 -7.38 -15.02 -2.44
N LYS A 137 -6.70 -15.11 -1.30
CA LYS A 137 -6.94 -16.21 -0.35
C LYS A 137 -8.35 -16.09 0.20
N ASP A 138 -8.98 -17.22 0.48
CA ASP A 138 -10.28 -17.21 1.15
C ASP A 138 -10.11 -16.73 2.59
N PHE A 139 -10.52 -15.49 2.83
CA PHE A 139 -10.38 -14.85 4.13
C PHE A 139 -11.32 -15.46 5.18
N HIS A 140 -12.48 -15.98 4.77
CA HIS A 140 -13.39 -16.64 5.69
C HIS A 140 -12.82 -17.97 6.17
N GLN A 141 -12.24 -18.77 5.25
CA GLN A 141 -11.53 -20.00 5.64
C GLN A 141 -10.36 -19.71 6.58
N LEU A 142 -9.63 -18.60 6.36
CA LEU A 142 -8.55 -18.20 7.26
C LEU A 142 -9.08 -17.85 8.67
N ILE A 143 -10.19 -17.10 8.76
CA ILE A 143 -10.84 -16.77 10.04
C ILE A 143 -11.30 -18.06 10.75
N GLU A 144 -12.01 -18.94 10.04
CA GLU A 144 -12.52 -20.19 10.59
C GLU A 144 -11.37 -21.06 11.12
N TRP A 145 -10.33 -21.24 10.31
CA TRP A 145 -9.15 -21.96 10.73
C TRP A 145 -8.51 -21.36 11.98
N THR A 146 -8.38 -20.04 12.05
CA THR A 146 -7.74 -19.33 13.19
C THR A 146 -8.55 -19.48 14.47
N SER A 147 -9.88 -19.34 14.39
CA SER A 147 -10.78 -19.43 15.55
C SER A 147 -10.72 -20.77 16.31
N GLN A 148 -10.30 -21.84 15.63
CA GLN A 148 -10.09 -23.15 16.26
C GLN A 148 -8.91 -23.15 17.26
N TRP A 149 -8.03 -22.15 17.17
CA TRP A 149 -6.81 -22.03 18.00
C TRP A 149 -6.87 -20.86 18.98
N GLU A 150 -7.95 -20.10 19.02
CA GLU A 150 -8.11 -18.99 19.95
C GLU A 150 -8.34 -19.51 21.38
N ASN A 151 -7.66 -18.90 22.36
CA ASN A 151 -7.98 -19.12 23.77
C ASN A 151 -9.04 -18.07 24.20
N PRO A 152 -10.32 -18.44 24.39
CA PRO A 152 -11.36 -17.47 24.73
C PRO A 152 -11.22 -16.91 26.16
N PHE A 153 -10.31 -17.45 26.97
CA PHE A 153 -10.13 -17.08 28.37
C PHE A 153 -8.87 -16.26 28.63
N GLU A 154 -8.02 -16.05 27.61
CA GLU A 154 -6.77 -15.31 27.75
C GLU A 154 -6.63 -14.28 26.63
N LYS A 155 -6.68 -13.00 27.00
CA LYS A 155 -6.33 -11.92 26.09
C LYS A 155 -4.82 -11.74 26.07
N ILE A 156 -4.24 -11.82 24.88
CA ILE A 156 -2.86 -11.41 24.63
C ILE A 156 -2.91 -9.91 24.32
N GLU A 157 -2.85 -9.07 25.35
CA GLU A 157 -2.62 -7.62 25.24
C GLU A 157 -1.41 -7.20 26.08
#